data_AF-A0A3C0IQA0-F1
#
_entry.id   AF-A0A3C0IQA0-F1
#
_cell.length_a   1.000
_cell.length_b   1.000
_cell.length_c   1.000
_cell.angle_alpha   90.00
_cell.angle_beta   90.00
_cell.angle_gamma   90.00
#
_symmetry.space_group_name_H-M   'P 1'
#
loop_
_entity.id
_entity.type
_entity.pdbx_description
1 polymer ?
#
loop_
_entity_poly.entity_id
_entity_poly.type
_entity_poly.pdbx_seq_one_letter_code
_entity_poly.pdbx_strand_id
1 'polypeptide(L)' 'MQQFIAQITLTVNDYDEAIAFYTQKLGFLLLEDTPLTPTKRWVRIAPASDSSCCLLLAKAVGEQQLQ' A
#
# COMPACT_ATOMS: atom_id res chain seq x y z
N MET A 1 -14.34 -15.55 18.56
CA MET A 1 -13.29 -14.73 17.91
C MET A 1 -13.77 -14.39 16.51
N GLN A 2 -13.81 -13.10 16.16
CA GLN A 2 -14.18 -12.68 14.81
C GLN A 2 -12.93 -12.74 13.92
N GLN A 3 -13.01 -13.48 12.81
CA GLN A 3 -11.92 -13.63 11.84
C GLN A 3 -12.18 -12.70 10.65
N PHE A 4 -11.15 -12.01 10.17
CA PHE A 4 -11.21 -11.14 9.00
C PHE A 4 -9.84 -11.04 8.32
N ILE A 5 -9.82 -10.59 7.07
CA ILE A 5 -8.58 -10.28 6.35
C ILE A 5 -8.10 -8.91 6.80
N ALA A 6 -6.97 -8.85 7.50
CA ALA A 6 -6.45 -7.60 8.06
C ALA A 6 -5.67 -6.75 7.04
N GLN A 7 -5.05 -7.39 6.05
CA GLN A 7 -4.20 -6.70 5.08
C GLN A 7 -4.13 -7.47 3.75
N ILE A 8 -4.12 -6.72 2.65
CA ILE A 8 -3.90 -7.25 1.29
C ILE A 8 -2.69 -6.52 0.70
N THR A 9 -1.74 -7.27 0.12
CA THR A 9 -0.59 -6.69 -0.57
C THR A 9 -0.96 -6.41 -2.03
N LEU A 10 -0.70 -5.19 -2.49
CA LEU A 10 -0.86 -4.79 -3.88
C LEU A 10 0.51 -4.43 -4.47
N THR A 11 0.87 -5.10 -5.56
CA THR A 11 2.07 -4.76 -6.31
C THR A 11 1.85 -3.47 -7.10
N VAL A 12 2.77 -2.53 -7.00
CA VAL A 12 2.70 -1.22 -7.65
C VAL A 12 3.98 -0.92 -8.41
N ASN A 13 3.88 -0.12 -9.48
CA ASN A 13 5.04 0.25 -10.28
C ASN A 13 6.00 1.17 -9.50
N ASP A 14 5.44 2.15 -8.78
CA ASP A 14 6.19 3.06 -7.94
C ASP A 14 5.41 3.42 -6.67
N TYR A 15 6.12 3.65 -5.56
CA TYR A 15 5.49 3.98 -4.29
C TYR A 15 4.84 5.36 -4.31
N ASP A 16 5.54 6.37 -4.81
CA ASP A 16 5.09 7.77 -4.70
C ASP A 16 3.90 8.00 -5.64
N GLU A 17 3.92 7.40 -6.83
CA GLU A 17 2.78 7.41 -7.76
C GLU A 17 1.55 6.75 -7.13
N ALA A 18 1.70 5.56 -6.54
CA ALA A 18 0.60 4.85 -5.93
C ALA A 18 0.05 5.60 -4.69
N ILE A 19 0.93 6.10 -3.81
CA ILE A 19 0.53 6.90 -2.66
C ILE A 19 -0.27 8.12 -3.13
N ALA A 20 0.22 8.86 -4.12
CA ALA A 20 -0.49 10.03 -4.65
C ALA A 20 -1.85 9.66 -5.24
N PHE A 21 -1.93 8.59 -6.03
CA PHE A 21 -3.19 8.12 -6.59
C PHE A 21 -4.21 7.78 -5.50
N TYR A 22 -3.85 6.92 -4.56
CA TYR A 22 -4.79 6.48 -3.52
C TYR A 22 -5.17 7.60 -2.55
N THR A 23 -4.21 8.43 -2.12
CA THR A 23 -4.48 9.47 -1.13
C THR A 23 -5.17 10.70 -1.74
N GLN A 24 -4.79 11.10 -2.95
CA GLN A 24 -5.28 12.35 -3.55
C GLN A 24 -6.46 12.15 -4.50
N LYS A 25 -6.55 11.02 -5.21
CA LYS A 25 -7.67 10.74 -6.11
C LYS A 25 -8.78 9.96 -5.43
N LEU A 26 -8.43 9.00 -4.59
CA LEU A 26 -9.41 8.13 -3.92
C LEU A 26 -9.67 8.51 -2.46
N GLY A 27 -8.90 9.45 -1.90
CA GLY A 27 -9.10 9.94 -0.53
C GLY A 27 -8.68 8.96 0.56
N PHE A 28 -7.86 7.96 0.24
CA PHE A 28 -7.35 7.01 1.23
C PHE A 28 -6.40 7.71 2.20
N LEU A 29 -6.29 7.16 3.40
CA LEU A 29 -5.35 7.60 4.42
C LEU A 29 -4.04 6.84 4.29
N LEU A 30 -2.92 7.56 4.31
CA LEU A 30 -1.59 6.99 4.50
C LEU A 30 -1.41 6.66 5.98
N LEU A 31 -1.37 5.37 6.31
CA LEU A 31 -1.25 4.87 7.68
C LEU A 31 0.21 4.78 8.11
N GLU A 32 1.08 4.35 7.21
CA GLU A 32 2.49 4.15 7.47
C GLU A 32 3.30 4.27 6.20
N ASP A 33 4.51 4.80 6.32
CA ASP A 33 5.48 4.93 5.25
C ASP A 33 6.90 4.87 5.82
N THR A 34 7.37 3.64 6.05
CA THR A 34 8.63 3.38 6.75
C THR A 34 9.66 2.80 5.79
N PRO A 35 10.86 3.38 5.62
CA PRO A 35 11.91 2.76 4.82
C PRO A 35 12.41 1.46 5.48
N LEU A 36 12.53 0.39 4.69
CA LEU A 36 13.03 -0.92 5.15
C LEU A 36 14.45 -1.20 4.65
N THR A 37 14.72 -0.83 3.39
CA THR A 37 16.03 -0.93 2.75
C THR A 37 16.23 0.30 1.87
N PRO A 38 17.39 0.50 1.22
CA PRO A 38 17.58 1.62 0.28
C PRO A 38 16.55 1.67 -0.87
N THR A 39 15.84 0.58 -1.16
CA THR A 39 14.91 0.48 -2.28
C THR A 39 13.50 0.01 -1.89
N LYS A 40 13.28 -0.45 -0.65
CA LYS A 40 11.98 -0.96 -0.19
C LYS A 40 11.42 -0.11 0.95
N ARG A 41 10.10 0.09 0.92
CA ARG A 41 9.32 0.80 1.94
C ARG A 41 8.19 -0.10 2.41
N TRP A 42 7.82 0.06 3.66
CA TRP A 42 6.60 -0.48 4.25
C TRP A 42 5.54 0.60 4.18
N VAL A 43 4.69 0.53 3.15
CA VAL A 43 3.68 1.55 2.87
C VAL A 43 2.29 0.97 3.07
N ARG A 44 1.57 1.47 4.06
CA ARG A 44 0.22 1.02 4.37
C ARG A 44 -0.78 2.14 4.16
N ILE A 45 -1.88 1.84 3.46
CA ILE A 45 -2.97 2.77 3.21
C ILE A 45 -4.32 2.12 3.55
N ALA A 46 -5.33 2.94 3.87
CA ALA A 46 -6.70 2.45 4.08
C ALA A 46 -7.75 3.45 3.54
N PRO A 47 -8.95 2.98 3.14
CA PRO A 47 -10.01 3.85 2.64
C PRO A 47 -10.49 4.89 3.67
N ALA A 48 -10.53 4.52 4.95
CA ALA A 48 -11.00 5.35 6.06
C ALA A 48 -10.31 4.97 7.37
N SER A 49 -10.40 5.82 8.40
CA SER A 49 -9.70 5.64 9.69
C SER A 49 -10.17 4.44 10.50
N ASP A 50 -11.41 3.98 10.30
CA ASP A 50 -12.04 2.83 10.98
C ASP A 50 -12.01 1.55 10.12
N SER A 51 -11.26 1.56 9.02
CA SER A 51 -11.16 0.39 8.14
C SER A 51 -10.55 -0.80 8.88
N SER A 52 -11.25 -1.94 8.84
CA SER A 52 -10.75 -3.21 9.39
C SER A 52 -9.69 -3.88 8.52
N CYS A 53 -9.50 -3.41 7.29
CA CYS A 53 -8.50 -3.90 6.34
C CYS A 53 -7.69 -2.73 5.76
N CYS A 54 -6.42 -2.98 5.47
CA CYS A 54 -5.54 -2.03 4.80
C CYS A 54 -4.83 -2.66 3.60
N LEU A 55 -4.37 -1.80 2.67
CA LEU A 55 -3.49 -2.23 1.59
C LEU A 55 -2.04 -1.99 1.99
N LEU A 56 -1.19 -2.98 1.76
CA LEU A 56 0.26 -2.84 1.76
C LEU A 56 0.71 -2.67 0.31
N LEU A 57 1.32 -1.54 -0.01
CA LEU A 57 1.88 -1.31 -1.33
C LEU A 57 3.27 -1.95 -1.37
N ALA A 58 3.52 -2.80 -2.38
CA ALA A 58 4.80 -3.42 -2.63
C ALA A 58 5.29 -3.01 -4.01
N LYS A 59 6.43 -2.31 -4.09
CA LYS A 59 7.00 -1.94 -5.40
C LYS A 59 7.42 -3.19 -6.17
N ALA A 60 6.99 -3.26 -7.42
CA ALA A 60 7.35 -4.32 -8.37
C ALA A 60 8.87 -4.47 -8.49
N VAL A 61 9.31 -5.72 -8.66
CA VAL A 61 10.70 -6.11 -8.85
C VAL A 61 10.77 -6.97 -10.11
N GLY A 62 11.55 -6.49 -11.07
CA GLY A 62 11.71 -7.15 -12.37
C GLY A 62 10.51 -6.97 -13.30
N GLU A 63 10.71 -7.25 -14.58
CA GLU A 63 9.71 -7.01 -15.63
C GLU A 63 8.47 -7.89 -15.50
N GLN A 64 8.58 -9.06 -14.88
CA GLN A 64 7.44 -9.98 -14.68
C GLN A 64 6.34 -9.39 -13.79
N GLN A 65 6.69 -8.48 -12.89
CA GLN A 65 5.74 -7.84 -11.97
C GLN A 65 5.17 -6.52 -12.51
N LEU A 66 5.64 -6.08 -13.68
CA LEU A 66 5.16 -4.88 -14.39
C LEU A 66 4.16 -5.23 -15.51
N GLN A 67 3.75 -6.49 -15.61
CA GLN A 67 2.87 -7.01 -16.67
C GLN A 67 1.40 -6.60 -16.51
#